data_AF-A0ABD1DZS1-F1
#
_entry.id   AF-A0ABD1DZS1-F1
#
_cell.length_a   1.000
_cell.length_b   1.000
_cell.length_c   1.000
_cell.angle_alpha   90.00
_cell.angle_beta   90.00
_cell.angle_gamma   90.00
#
_symmetry.space_group_name_H-M   'P 1'
#
loop_
_entity.id
_entity.type
_entity.pdbx_description
1 polymer ?
#
loop_
_entity_poly.entity_id
_entity_poly.type
_entity_poly.pdbx_seq_one_letter_code
_entity_poly.pdbx_strand_id
1 'polypeptide(L)'
;MWLHRRSEEPSPTEVACYWVKSKLSKVGTSIKYLTLKDFGAKEDLSSDEDSSRFIEEVIHIGVKSQAESQLLKYFKSDIIEEKLGLHHLIINFISSDCNNDYLCSEASLKTVEQNNSSLWFQLRYARITASKIYDAAHCKKAMRKNLEDKVIKCLEKNLKKYSRIGLMLNPRYPIFGASPDAICEEVCR
;
A
#
# COMPACT_ATOMS: atom_id res chain seq x y z
N MET A 1 9.91 -27.40 1.21
CA MET A 1 10.15 -28.79 1.68
C MET A 1 11.58 -29.32 1.48
N TRP A 2 12.44 -28.72 0.64
CA TRP A 2 13.82 -29.19 0.43
C TRP A 2 14.78 -28.82 1.58
N LEU A 3 14.66 -27.60 2.12
CA LEU A 3 15.53 -27.08 3.18
C LEU A 3 15.47 -27.93 4.47
N HIS A 4 14.26 -28.35 4.85
CA HIS A 4 14.01 -29.19 6.04
C HIS A 4 14.72 -30.54 5.97
N ARG A 5 14.79 -31.17 4.79
CA ARG A 5 15.49 -32.46 4.63
C ARG A 5 17.00 -32.32 4.78
N ARG A 6 17.59 -31.22 4.28
CA ARG A 6 19.03 -30.97 4.40
C ARG A 6 19.48 -30.64 5.82
N SER A 7 18.60 -30.07 6.66
CA SER A 7 18.92 -29.84 8.08
C SER A 7 18.91 -31.11 8.93
N GLU A 8 18.36 -32.21 8.41
CA GLU A 8 18.34 -33.52 9.09
C GLU A 8 19.52 -34.41 8.71
N GLU A 9 20.25 -34.07 7.64
CA GLU A 9 21.45 -34.80 7.22
C GLU A 9 22.59 -34.49 8.21
N PRO A 10 23.26 -35.52 8.78
CA PRO A 10 24.39 -35.32 9.67
C PRO A 10 25.50 -34.59 8.91
N SER A 11 26.07 -33.55 9.53
CA SER A 11 27.13 -32.78 8.86
C SER A 11 28.35 -33.69 8.63
N PRO A 12 29.09 -33.54 7.51
CA PRO A 12 30.29 -34.34 7.23
C PRO A 12 31.40 -34.22 8.30
N THR A 13 31.30 -33.19 9.16
CA THR A 13 32.22 -32.88 10.25
C THR A 13 31.63 -33.17 11.64
N GLU A 14 30.52 -33.91 11.74
CA GLU A 14 29.90 -34.27 13.04
C GLU A 14 30.80 -35.26 13.79
N VAL A 15 31.75 -34.73 14.56
CA VAL A 15 32.51 -35.47 15.57
C VAL A 15 31.55 -35.86 16.69
N ALA A 16 31.70 -37.07 17.27
CA ALA A 16 30.87 -37.55 18.39
C ALA A 16 30.80 -36.49 19.50
N CYS A 17 29.67 -35.79 19.58
CA CYS A 17 29.51 -34.65 20.46
C CYS A 17 29.45 -35.15 21.92
N TYR A 18 30.32 -34.61 22.78
CA TYR A 18 30.38 -34.98 24.21
C TYR A 18 29.16 -34.48 25.01
N TRP A 19 28.38 -33.55 24.43
CA TRP A 19 27.19 -32.97 25.03
C TRP A 19 25.93 -33.76 24.66
N VAL A 20 25.08 -34.03 25.65
CA VAL A 20 23.81 -34.73 25.47
C VAL A 20 22.90 -33.92 24.52
N LYS A 21 22.50 -34.53 23.41
CA LYS A 21 21.57 -33.91 22.45
C LYS A 21 20.27 -33.48 23.14
N SER A 22 19.75 -32.30 22.79
CA SER A 22 18.52 -31.77 23.38
C SER A 22 17.35 -32.72 23.13
N LYS A 23 16.41 -32.83 24.07
CA LYS A 23 15.22 -33.69 23.89
C LYS A 23 14.44 -33.33 22.61
N LEU A 24 14.43 -32.06 22.23
CA LEU A 24 13.74 -31.55 21.05
C LEU A 24 14.46 -31.86 19.73
N SER A 25 15.77 -32.13 19.74
CA SER A 25 16.50 -32.49 18.52
C SER A 25 16.07 -33.85 17.94
N LYS A 26 15.30 -34.64 18.70
CA LYS A 26 14.71 -35.91 18.24
C LYS A 26 13.36 -35.73 17.55
N VAL A 27 12.72 -34.57 17.64
CA VAL A 27 11.34 -34.39 17.14
C VAL A 27 11.27 -34.59 15.62
N GLY A 28 12.25 -34.07 14.87
CA GLY A 28 12.32 -34.27 13.41
C GLY A 28 12.59 -35.72 12.98
N THR A 29 13.30 -36.51 13.81
CA THR A 29 13.55 -37.93 13.52
C THR A 29 12.40 -38.84 13.97
N SER A 30 11.70 -38.48 15.06
CA SER A 30 10.59 -39.27 15.62
C SER A 30 9.24 -38.99 14.97
N ILE A 31 8.98 -37.74 14.56
CA ILE A 31 7.71 -37.32 13.97
C ILE A 31 7.98 -36.87 12.52
N LYS A 32 8.08 -37.84 11.60
CA LYS A 32 8.37 -37.58 10.18
C LYS A 32 7.24 -36.84 9.46
N TYR A 33 6.00 -37.02 9.91
CA TYR A 33 4.83 -36.30 9.43
C TYR A 33 3.81 -36.27 10.55
N LEU A 34 3.18 -35.10 10.73
CA LEU A 34 1.98 -34.95 11.55
C LEU A 34 0.79 -35.18 10.64
N THR A 35 -0.10 -36.09 11.03
CA THR A 35 -1.37 -36.27 10.34
C THR A 35 -2.42 -35.32 10.91
N LEU A 36 -3.45 -35.00 10.12
CA LEU A 36 -4.56 -34.16 10.58
C LEU A 36 -5.24 -34.69 11.86
N LYS A 37 -5.11 -35.99 12.15
CA LYS A 37 -5.63 -36.63 13.36
C LYS A 37 -4.84 -36.28 14.62
N ASP A 38 -3.56 -35.91 14.46
CA ASP A 38 -2.66 -35.57 15.56
C ASP A 38 -2.87 -34.13 16.05
N PHE A 39 -3.59 -33.31 15.29
CA PHE A 39 -3.94 -31.92 15.63
C PHE A 39 -5.19 -31.79 16.51
N GLY A 40 -5.79 -32.92 16.91
CA GLY A 40 -6.99 -32.95 17.74
C GLY A 40 -8.12 -33.75 17.09
N ALA A 41 -9.07 -34.19 17.91
CA ALA A 41 -10.27 -34.82 17.40
C ALA A 41 -11.01 -33.84 16.48
N LYS A 42 -11.61 -34.38 15.42
CA LYS A 42 -12.52 -33.64 14.54
C LYS A 42 -13.70 -33.20 15.42
N GLU A 43 -13.65 -32.01 15.99
CA GLU A 43 -14.87 -31.34 16.41
C GLU A 43 -15.65 -31.13 15.11
N ASP A 44 -16.86 -31.68 15.07
CA ASP A 44 -17.79 -31.37 13.99
C ASP A 44 -17.98 -29.86 14.03
N LEU A 45 -17.30 -29.16 13.13
CA LEU A 45 -17.54 -27.75 12.89
C LEU A 45 -19.03 -27.63 12.57
N SER A 46 -19.82 -27.16 13.54
CA SER A 46 -21.16 -26.71 13.24
C SER A 46 -20.99 -25.67 12.15
N SER A 47 -21.52 -25.96 10.97
CA SER A 47 -21.62 -24.96 9.92
C SER A 47 -22.69 -23.97 10.34
N ASP A 48 -22.42 -23.20 11.39
CA ASP A 48 -23.23 -22.05 11.73
C ASP A 48 -23.02 -21.04 10.60
N GLU A 49 -24.10 -20.79 9.86
CA GLU A 49 -24.19 -19.78 8.79
C GLU A 49 -23.78 -18.38 9.28
N ASP A 50 -23.68 -18.18 10.60
CA ASP A 50 -23.28 -16.93 11.26
C ASP A 50 -21.78 -16.58 11.17
N SER A 51 -20.94 -17.42 10.54
CA SER A 51 -19.50 -17.16 10.39
C SER A 51 -19.20 -15.82 9.70
N SER A 52 -20.10 -15.35 8.83
CA SER A 52 -19.99 -14.04 8.16
C SER A 52 -20.24 -12.85 9.10
N ARG A 53 -21.07 -13.01 10.12
CA ARG A 53 -21.43 -11.92 11.04
C ARG A 53 -20.30 -11.57 12.00
N PHE A 54 -19.51 -12.57 12.40
CA PHE A 54 -18.41 -12.36 13.35
C PHE A 54 -17.42 -11.32 12.83
N ILE A 55 -17.00 -11.42 11.58
CA ILE A 55 -15.99 -10.48 11.04
C ILE A 55 -16.56 -9.06 10.92
N GLU A 56 -17.83 -8.92 10.53
CA GLU A 56 -18.52 -7.64 10.46
C GLU A 56 -18.64 -6.99 11.84
N GLU A 57 -18.97 -7.77 12.87
CA GLU A 57 -19.10 -7.30 14.25
C GLU A 57 -17.74 -6.87 14.82
N VAL A 58 -16.69 -7.64 14.55
CA VAL A 58 -15.31 -7.28 14.92
C VAL A 58 -14.87 -5.98 14.24
N ILE A 59 -15.18 -5.81 12.95
CA ILE A 59 -14.89 -4.57 12.21
C ILE A 59 -15.65 -3.40 12.84
N HIS A 60 -16.95 -3.56 13.10
CA HIS A 60 -17.80 -2.52 13.67
C HIS A 60 -17.30 -2.06 15.05
N ILE A 61 -16.96 -3.01 15.93
CA ILE A 61 -16.38 -2.72 17.24
C ILE A 61 -15.05 -1.98 17.08
N GLY A 62 -14.18 -2.48 16.19
CA GLY A 62 -12.86 -1.91 15.98
C GLY A 62 -12.87 -0.49 15.41
N VAL A 63 -13.79 -0.19 14.48
CA VAL A 63 -14.02 1.16 13.95
C VAL A 63 -14.56 2.08 15.04
N LYS A 64 -15.55 1.62 15.82
CA LYS A 64 -16.12 2.38 16.94
C LYS A 64 -15.09 2.72 18.02
N SER A 65 -14.17 1.79 18.31
CA SER A 65 -13.12 1.98 19.30
C SER A 65 -11.88 2.71 18.76
N GLN A 66 -11.86 3.11 17.49
CA GLN A 66 -10.68 3.66 16.80
C GLN A 66 -9.40 2.81 17.00
N ALA A 67 -9.56 1.49 17.04
CA ALA A 67 -8.41 0.60 17.23
C ALA A 67 -7.55 0.53 15.96
N GLU A 68 -6.23 0.61 16.12
CA GLU A 68 -5.29 0.35 15.03
C GLU A 68 -4.90 -1.13 15.02
N SER A 69 -5.59 -1.94 14.21
CA SER A 69 -5.26 -3.36 14.02
C SER A 69 -4.93 -3.66 12.56
N GLN A 70 -4.14 -4.70 12.33
CA GLN A 70 -3.81 -5.14 10.97
C GLN A 70 -5.06 -5.56 10.19
N LEU A 71 -6.03 -6.17 10.86
CA LEU A 71 -7.33 -6.50 10.26
C LEU A 71 -8.09 -5.24 9.83
N LEU A 72 -8.25 -4.28 10.76
CA LEU A 72 -8.98 -3.04 10.47
C LEU A 72 -8.34 -2.23 9.35
N LYS A 73 -7.02 -2.33 9.15
CA LYS A 73 -6.35 -1.67 8.01
C LYS A 73 -6.89 -2.10 6.64
N TYR A 74 -7.34 -3.35 6.49
CA TYR A 74 -7.91 -3.85 5.24
C TYR A 74 -9.39 -3.53 5.08
N PHE A 75 -10.11 -3.36 6.19
CA PHE A 75 -11.57 -3.16 6.20
C PHE A 75 -12.00 -1.70 6.46
N LYS A 76 -11.08 -0.86 6.93
CA LYS A 76 -11.29 0.57 7.07
C LYS A 76 -11.06 1.20 5.71
N SER A 77 -12.14 1.29 4.96
CA SER A 77 -12.17 1.84 3.61
C SER A 77 -11.94 3.35 3.63
N ASP A 78 -10.78 3.80 3.13
CA ASP A 78 -10.66 5.18 2.69
C ASP A 78 -11.28 5.27 1.30
N ILE A 79 -12.45 5.93 1.19
CA ILE A 79 -13.24 6.02 -0.05
C ILE A 79 -12.38 6.48 -1.24
N ILE A 80 -11.37 7.31 -0.97
CA ILE A 80 -10.42 7.81 -1.96
C ILE A 80 -9.44 6.72 -2.41
N GLU A 81 -8.85 5.95 -1.49
CA GLU A 81 -7.90 4.88 -1.85
C GLU A 81 -8.62 3.75 -2.59
N GLU A 82 -9.84 3.43 -2.18
CA GLU A 82 -10.66 2.43 -2.84
C GLU A 82 -11.11 2.86 -4.23
N LYS A 83 -11.55 4.11 -4.42
CA LYS A 83 -12.10 4.52 -5.72
C LYS A 83 -11.05 5.07 -6.68
N LEU A 84 -10.05 5.77 -6.15
CA LEU A 84 -8.99 6.34 -6.96
C LEU A 84 -7.76 5.45 -7.01
N GLY A 85 -7.55 4.47 -6.12
CA GLY A 85 -6.40 3.57 -6.20
C GLY A 85 -6.25 2.92 -7.58
N LEU A 86 -5.03 2.85 -8.10
CA LEU A 86 -4.79 2.40 -9.48
C LEU A 86 -5.34 1.00 -9.75
N HIS A 87 -5.19 0.08 -8.79
CA HIS A 87 -5.73 -1.28 -8.90
C HIS A 87 -7.24 -1.30 -9.10
N HIS A 88 -7.97 -0.52 -8.29
CA HIS A 88 -9.42 -0.40 -8.40
C HIS A 88 -9.85 0.28 -9.70
N LEU A 89 -9.12 1.32 -10.13
CA LEU A 89 -9.38 1.98 -11.41
C LEU A 89 -9.17 1.03 -12.60
N ILE A 90 -8.16 0.16 -12.55
CA ILE A 90 -7.93 -0.85 -13.60
C ILE A 90 -9.10 -1.85 -13.65
N ILE A 91 -9.59 -2.28 -12.49
CA ILE A 91 -10.75 -3.18 -12.41
C ILE A 91 -12.01 -2.48 -12.94
N ASN A 92 -12.22 -1.21 -12.56
CA ASN A 92 -13.39 -0.42 -12.94
C ASN A 92 -13.37 0.02 -14.41
N PHE A 93 -12.18 0.21 -15.01
CA PHE A 93 -12.03 0.57 -16.43
C PHE A 93 -12.66 -0.47 -17.37
N ILE A 94 -12.70 -1.74 -16.94
CA ILE A 94 -13.34 -2.81 -17.71
C ILE A 94 -14.88 -2.71 -17.64
N SER A 95 -15.42 -2.14 -16.56
CA SER A 95 -16.85 -2.17 -16.25
C SER A 95 -17.61 -0.87 -16.54
N SER A 96 -16.97 0.30 -16.53
CA SER A 96 -17.63 1.60 -16.81
C SER A 96 -16.66 2.77 -17.04
N ASP A 97 -17.19 3.92 -17.45
CA ASP A 97 -16.44 5.16 -17.72
C ASP A 97 -16.07 5.89 -16.40
N CYS A 98 -14.81 6.31 -16.28
CA CYS A 98 -14.15 6.60 -14.99
C CYS A 98 -14.35 8.03 -14.45
N ASN A 99 -15.47 8.71 -14.73
CA ASN A 99 -15.61 10.14 -14.42
C ASN A 99 -15.94 10.38 -12.93
N ASN A 100 -14.93 10.69 -12.13
CA ASN A 100 -15.07 11.01 -10.69
C ASN A 100 -14.38 12.33 -10.32
N ASP A 101 -14.82 13.43 -10.93
CA ASP A 101 -14.24 14.78 -10.74
C ASP A 101 -14.24 15.26 -9.28
N TYR A 102 -15.32 14.97 -8.55
CA TYR A 102 -15.43 15.28 -7.13
C TYR A 102 -14.35 14.57 -6.28
N LEU A 103 -14.13 13.27 -6.51
CA LEU A 103 -13.14 12.49 -5.75
C LEU A 103 -11.72 12.93 -6.08
N CYS A 104 -11.44 13.29 -7.34
CA CYS A 104 -10.15 13.85 -7.75
C CYS A 104 -9.87 15.17 -7.02
N SER A 105 -10.88 16.01 -6.87
CA SER A 105 -10.77 17.28 -6.13
C SER A 105 -10.52 17.03 -4.64
N GLU A 106 -11.27 16.11 -4.01
CA GLU A 106 -11.09 15.76 -2.60
C GLU A 106 -9.69 15.17 -2.32
N ALA A 107 -9.21 14.28 -3.21
CA ALA A 107 -7.87 13.72 -3.13
C ALA A 107 -6.78 14.79 -3.21
N SER A 108 -6.97 15.82 -4.03
CA SER A 108 -6.01 16.93 -4.15
C SER A 108 -5.89 17.73 -2.85
N LEU A 109 -7.00 17.90 -2.11
CA LEU A 109 -7.02 18.62 -0.84
C LEU A 109 -6.38 17.80 0.29
N LYS A 110 -6.66 16.49 0.36
CA LYS A 110 -6.08 15.61 1.40
C LYS A 110 -4.58 15.33 1.21
N THR A 111 -4.05 15.63 0.02
CA THR A 111 -2.63 15.39 -0.30
C THR A 111 -1.82 16.68 -0.44
N VAL A 112 -2.32 17.82 0.07
CA VAL A 112 -1.63 19.13 0.06
C VAL A 112 -0.26 19.07 0.73
N GLU A 113 -0.08 18.21 1.73
CA GLU A 113 1.19 18.04 2.42
C GLU A 113 2.20 17.14 1.67
N GLN A 114 1.83 16.66 0.49
CA GLN A 114 2.69 15.95 -0.46
C GLN A 114 3.54 14.83 0.20
N ASN A 115 4.84 15.05 0.37
CA ASN A 115 5.78 14.06 0.90
C ASN A 115 5.56 13.70 2.38
N ASN A 116 4.80 14.50 3.12
CA ASN A 116 4.41 14.20 4.49
C ASN A 116 3.12 13.38 4.58
N SER A 117 2.38 13.25 3.47
CA SER A 117 1.11 12.52 3.40
C SER A 117 1.33 11.09 2.91
N SER A 118 0.91 10.10 3.69
CA SER A 118 0.95 8.68 3.28
C SER A 118 0.06 8.44 2.04
N LEU A 119 -1.13 9.02 2.04
CA LEU A 119 -2.10 8.97 0.94
C LEU A 119 -1.49 9.46 -0.39
N TRP A 120 -0.61 10.47 -0.36
CA TRP A 120 0.05 10.96 -1.57
C TRP A 120 0.97 9.90 -2.20
N PHE A 121 1.71 9.13 -1.40
CA PHE A 121 2.50 8.01 -1.92
C PHE A 121 1.63 6.90 -2.49
N GLN A 122 0.54 6.57 -1.79
CA GLN A 122 -0.40 5.54 -2.25
C GLN A 122 -1.03 5.91 -3.59
N LEU A 123 -1.49 7.15 -3.75
CA LEU A 123 -2.07 7.60 -5.00
C LEU A 123 -1.03 7.71 -6.12
N ARG A 124 0.24 7.98 -5.85
CA ARG A 124 1.28 7.99 -6.88
C ARG A 124 1.72 6.60 -7.33
N TYR A 125 1.43 5.56 -6.54
CA TYR A 125 1.84 4.20 -6.84
C TYR A 125 1.35 3.76 -8.23
N ALA A 126 2.30 3.31 -9.05
CA ALA A 126 2.08 2.82 -10.41
C ALA A 126 1.36 3.79 -11.38
N ARG A 127 1.21 5.07 -11.01
CA ARG A 127 0.70 6.12 -11.92
C ARG A 127 1.80 6.76 -12.75
N ILE A 128 1.41 7.24 -13.93
CA ILE A 128 2.27 8.05 -14.78
C ILE A 128 2.21 9.49 -14.26
N THR A 129 3.29 9.93 -13.64
CA THR A 129 3.40 11.28 -13.09
C THR A 129 4.10 12.24 -14.04
N ALA A 130 3.77 13.53 -13.98
CA ALA A 130 4.39 14.56 -14.83
C ALA A 130 5.93 14.51 -14.81
N SER A 131 6.54 14.30 -13.63
CA SER A 131 8.00 14.14 -13.51
C SER A 131 8.51 12.92 -14.28
N LYS A 132 7.78 11.80 -14.28
CA LYS A 132 8.18 10.59 -15.01
C LYS A 132 8.01 10.73 -16.52
N ILE A 133 6.99 11.47 -16.98
CA ILE A 133 6.85 11.83 -18.40
C ILE A 133 8.03 12.71 -18.82
N TYR A 134 8.37 13.71 -18.01
CA TYR A 134 9.52 14.58 -18.28
C TYR A 134 10.82 13.80 -18.34
N ASP A 135 11.08 12.92 -17.36
CA ASP A 135 12.26 12.05 -17.33
C ASP A 135 12.33 11.17 -18.59
N ALA A 136 11.22 10.54 -18.97
CA ALA A 136 11.14 9.68 -20.15
C ALA A 136 11.40 10.46 -21.45
N ALA A 137 10.87 11.68 -21.57
CA ALA A 137 11.09 12.55 -22.73
C ALA A 137 12.52 13.11 -22.79
N HIS A 138 13.19 13.26 -21.63
CA HIS A 138 14.49 13.91 -21.51
C HIS A 138 15.61 12.98 -21.02
N CYS A 139 15.49 11.66 -21.27
CA CYS A 139 16.41 10.57 -20.89
C CYS A 139 17.92 10.78 -21.18
N LYS A 140 18.35 11.93 -21.72
CA LYS A 140 19.74 12.27 -22.03
C LYS A 140 20.36 13.41 -21.18
N LYS A 141 19.66 14.06 -20.25
CA LYS A 141 20.25 15.14 -19.43
C LYS A 141 19.98 14.99 -17.94
N ALA A 142 20.99 14.49 -17.22
CA ALA A 142 21.07 14.57 -15.77
C ALA A 142 21.59 15.96 -15.36
N MET A 143 20.68 16.92 -15.16
CA MET A 143 20.98 18.06 -14.29
C MET A 143 19.69 18.69 -13.76
N ARG A 144 19.16 18.14 -12.66
CA ARG A 144 18.12 18.82 -11.87
C ARG A 144 18.85 19.68 -10.84
N LYS A 145 18.85 21.01 -11.02
CA LYS A 145 19.40 21.95 -10.03
C LYS A 145 18.30 22.39 -9.05
N ASN A 146 18.64 22.39 -7.77
CA ASN A 146 17.86 22.90 -6.63
C ASN A 146 17.65 24.43 -6.71
N LEU A 147 16.86 24.87 -7.69
CA LEU A 147 16.44 26.28 -7.87
C LEU A 147 14.96 26.49 -7.56
N GLU A 148 14.20 25.40 -7.36
CA GLU A 148 12.74 25.39 -7.17
C GLU A 148 12.33 26.31 -6.01
N ASP A 149 12.91 26.14 -4.82
CA ASP A 149 12.61 26.98 -3.64
C ASP A 149 12.92 28.47 -3.83
N LYS A 150 13.96 28.80 -4.60
CA LYS A 150 14.35 30.19 -4.87
C LYS A 150 13.42 30.84 -5.88
N VAL A 151 12.98 30.09 -6.89
CA VAL A 151 12.03 30.55 -7.90
C VAL A 151 10.66 30.80 -7.27
N ILE A 152 10.18 29.88 -6.41
CA ILE A 152 8.89 30.05 -5.69
C ILE A 152 8.91 31.31 -4.82
N LYS A 153 9.94 31.48 -3.98
CA LYS A 153 10.10 32.68 -3.14
C LYS A 153 10.20 33.98 -3.93
N CYS A 154 10.71 33.93 -5.16
CA CYS A 154 10.81 35.10 -6.03
C CYS A 154 9.46 35.40 -6.71
N LEU A 155 8.71 34.37 -7.10
CA LEU A 155 7.36 34.49 -7.65
C LEU A 155 6.38 35.04 -6.61
N GLU A 156 6.44 34.56 -5.36
CA GLU A 156 5.63 35.06 -4.23
C GLU A 156 5.80 36.57 -3.99
N LYS A 157 6.97 37.13 -4.32
CA LYS A 157 7.24 38.57 -4.17
C LYS A 157 6.70 39.42 -5.31
N ASN A 158 6.46 38.84 -6.49
CA ASN A 158 6.22 39.57 -7.72
C ASN A 158 4.84 39.31 -8.36
N LEU A 159 4.10 38.28 -7.92
CA LEU A 159 2.82 37.86 -8.50
C LEU A 159 1.76 37.51 -7.44
N LYS A 160 0.48 37.61 -7.82
CA LYS A 160 -0.73 37.45 -6.98
C LYS A 160 -0.87 36.07 -6.33
N LYS A 161 -1.78 35.98 -5.33
CA LYS A 161 -2.13 34.82 -4.49
C LYS A 161 -1.90 33.46 -5.16
N TYR A 162 -1.03 32.67 -4.53
CA TYR A 162 -0.79 31.26 -4.85
C TYR A 162 -1.40 30.39 -3.76
N SER A 163 -1.98 29.26 -4.17
CA SER A 163 -2.42 28.20 -3.25
C SER A 163 -1.54 26.98 -3.41
N ARG A 164 -1.11 26.39 -2.28
CA ARG A 164 -0.55 25.04 -2.29
C ARG A 164 -1.64 24.04 -2.67
N ILE A 165 -1.28 23.04 -3.46
CA ILE A 165 -2.18 21.98 -3.86
C ILE A 165 -1.48 20.62 -3.72
N GLY A 166 -2.27 19.58 -3.50
CA GLY A 166 -1.79 18.20 -3.50
C GLY A 166 -1.72 17.59 -4.89
N LEU A 167 -1.88 16.27 -4.94
CA LEU A 167 -1.88 15.51 -6.17
C LEU A 167 -3.16 15.78 -6.97
N MET A 168 -3.02 16.37 -8.15
CA MET A 168 -4.07 16.51 -9.14
C MET A 168 -4.11 15.27 -10.03
N LEU A 169 -5.30 14.69 -10.17
CA LEU A 169 -5.56 13.57 -11.06
C LEU A 169 -6.41 14.06 -12.24
N ASN A 170 -6.18 13.51 -13.42
CA ASN A 170 -7.07 13.78 -14.56
C ASN A 170 -8.39 13.01 -14.36
N PRO A 171 -9.56 13.67 -14.23
CA PRO A 171 -10.83 12.98 -13.96
C PRO A 171 -11.24 11.96 -15.02
N ARG A 172 -10.86 12.21 -16.28
CA ARG A 172 -11.17 11.33 -17.41
C ARG A 172 -10.15 10.19 -17.56
N TYR A 173 -8.89 10.47 -17.21
CA TYR A 173 -7.80 9.50 -17.30
C TYR A 173 -6.97 9.51 -16.01
N PRO A 174 -7.50 8.94 -14.90
CA PRO A 174 -6.86 9.10 -13.61
C PRO A 174 -5.50 8.40 -13.51
N ILE A 175 -5.13 7.56 -14.50
CA ILE A 175 -3.76 7.03 -14.64
C ILE A 175 -2.69 8.13 -14.68
N PHE A 176 -3.05 9.32 -15.15
CA PHE A 176 -2.19 10.49 -15.15
C PHE A 176 -2.41 11.34 -13.89
N GLY A 177 -1.30 11.77 -13.29
CA GLY A 177 -1.33 12.70 -12.16
C GLY A 177 -0.16 13.68 -12.14
N ALA A 178 -0.37 14.83 -11.54
CA ALA A 178 0.65 15.84 -11.32
C ALA A 178 0.53 16.40 -9.90
N SER A 179 1.65 16.71 -9.25
CA SER A 179 1.66 17.39 -7.95
C SER A 179 2.39 18.71 -8.15
N PRO A 180 1.69 19.78 -8.60
CA PRO A 180 2.29 21.09 -8.77
C PRO A 180 2.77 21.67 -7.43
N ASP A 181 3.83 22.47 -7.47
CA ASP A 181 4.32 23.15 -6.26
C ASP A 181 3.36 24.25 -5.79
N ALA A 182 2.74 24.96 -6.75
CA ALA A 182 1.73 25.99 -6.51
C ALA A 182 0.84 26.18 -7.74
N ILE A 183 -0.39 26.62 -7.51
CA ILE A 183 -1.32 27.06 -8.57
C ILE A 183 -1.65 28.53 -8.36
N CYS A 184 -1.75 29.26 -9.48
CA CYS A 184 -2.27 30.62 -9.53
C CYS A 184 -3.65 30.61 -10.18
N GLU A 185 -4.65 31.16 -9.51
CA GLU A 185 -6.05 31.19 -9.98
C GLU A 185 -6.24 31.96 -11.31
N GLU A 186 -5.31 32.84 -11.67
CA GLU A 186 -5.43 33.68 -12.88
C GLU A 186 -4.93 33.01 -14.16
N VAL A 187 -4.14 31.94 -14.06
CA VAL A 187 -3.47 31.31 -15.22
C VAL A 187 -4.18 30.02 -15.68
N CYS A 188 -5.05 29.44 -14.83
CA CYS A 188 -5.66 28.12 -15.06
C CYS A 188 -7.10 28.17 -15.61
N ARG A 189 -7.52 29.25 -16.29
CA ARG A 189 -8.80 29.29 -17.04
C ARG A 189 -8.64 28.81 -18.47
#